data_AF-A0A8S9ZRM1-F1
#
_entry.id   AF-A0A8S9ZRM1-F1
#
_cell.length_a   1.000
_cell.length_b   1.000
_cell.length_c   1.000
_cell.angle_alpha   90.00
_cell.angle_beta   90.00
_cell.angle_gamma   90.00
#
_symmetry.space_group_name_H-M   'P 1'
#
loop_
_entity.id
_entity.type
_entity.pdbx_description
1 polymer ?
#
loop_
_entity_poly.entity_id
_entity_poly.type
_entity_poly.pdbx_seq_one_letter_code
_entity_poly.pdbx_strand_id
1 'polypeptide(L)'
;MDVLAANNQQNHNINSQQVTLKEETTTISTIAVRVEPHSTLVVALLKSINYVDFRIDEMHPGLLEIGENHQKNSKLLQIHNDLFHRLLEKHQQIDDLLNRAEQIASEQTKVQDYIVYKAMANGLATAWKGLSRQLEMRGYILTDTQHLYELSLKQEELSKLLNSRFKNNSSTTFTSEEAIADGYYYLN
;
A
#
# COMPACT_ATOMS: atom_id res chain seq x y z
N MET A 1 36.64 35.41 -52.11
CA MET A 1 37.06 34.39 -53.07
C MET A 1 38.17 33.59 -52.39
N ASP A 2 37.84 32.48 -51.73
CA ASP A 2 37.67 31.15 -52.37
C ASP A 2 39.08 30.62 -52.75
N VAL A 3 39.60 29.45 -52.34
CA VAL A 3 39.07 28.18 -51.82
C VAL A 3 40.29 27.31 -51.37
N LEU A 4 40.13 26.45 -50.33
CA LEU A 4 40.70 25.08 -50.06
C LEU A 4 42.19 24.75 -50.38
N ALA A 5 42.93 23.84 -49.71
CA ALA A 5 42.71 22.84 -48.66
C ALA A 5 44.08 22.24 -48.23
N ALA A 6 44.05 21.49 -47.11
CA ALA A 6 44.88 20.32 -46.72
C ALA A 6 45.50 20.49 -45.31
N ASN A 7 44.84 19.95 -44.28
CA ASN A 7 45.11 18.63 -43.67
C ASN A 7 46.42 18.56 -42.87
N ASN A 8 46.34 18.61 -41.54
CA ASN A 8 46.41 17.40 -40.71
C ASN A 8 46.30 17.74 -39.22
N GLN A 9 45.13 17.44 -38.66
CA GLN A 9 44.95 17.22 -37.23
C GLN A 9 45.55 15.84 -36.89
N GLN A 10 46.61 15.79 -36.08
CA GLN A 10 46.97 14.55 -35.39
C GLN A 10 46.14 14.45 -34.11
N ASN A 11 45.00 13.75 -34.26
CA ASN A 11 44.25 13.15 -33.16
C ASN A 11 45.15 12.17 -32.40
N HIS A 12 45.44 12.45 -31.13
CA HIS A 12 45.71 11.38 -30.17
C HIS A 12 44.39 10.98 -29.53
N ASN A 13 43.85 9.91 -30.11
CA ASN A 13 42.61 9.26 -29.78
C ASN A 13 42.73 8.61 -28.39
N ILE A 14 42.28 9.30 -27.34
CA ILE A 14 42.00 8.66 -26.05
C ILE A 14 40.71 7.87 -26.24
N ASN A 15 40.85 6.59 -26.57
CA ASN A 15 39.76 5.62 -26.58
C ASN A 15 39.31 5.38 -25.13
N SER A 16 38.44 6.26 -24.62
CA SER A 16 37.57 5.95 -23.50
C SER A 16 36.52 4.96 -23.98
N GLN A 17 36.90 3.68 -24.07
CA GLN A 17 35.93 2.59 -24.08
C GLN A 17 35.21 2.61 -22.72
N GLN A 18 34.17 3.44 -22.62
CA GLN A 18 33.10 3.22 -21.65
C GLN A 18 32.45 1.89 -22.03
N VAL A 19 32.90 0.82 -21.38
CA VAL A 19 32.16 -0.44 -21.34
C VAL A 19 30.83 -0.12 -20.65
N THR A 20 29.80 0.17 -21.44
CA THR A 20 28.44 0.29 -20.96
C THR A 20 27.96 -1.13 -20.67
N LEU A 21 28.22 -1.60 -19.45
CA LEU A 21 27.59 -2.82 -18.94
C LEU A 21 26.08 -2.58 -18.98
N LYS A 22 25.37 -3.33 -19.82
CA LYS A 22 23.92 -3.27 -19.88
C LYS A 22 23.39 -3.66 -18.50
N GLU A 23 22.77 -2.72 -17.80
CA GLU A 23 22.17 -2.95 -16.48
C GLU A 23 20.90 -3.77 -16.65
N GLU A 24 21.06 -5.09 -16.77
CA GLU A 24 19.94 -6.02 -16.82
C GLU A 24 19.46 -6.33 -15.40
N THR A 25 18.15 -6.23 -15.19
CA THR A 25 17.48 -6.65 -13.96
C THR A 25 16.72 -7.92 -14.26
N THR A 26 16.95 -8.96 -13.47
CA THR A 26 16.31 -10.27 -13.61
C THR A 26 15.56 -10.62 -12.33
N THR A 27 14.36 -11.17 -12.47
CA THR A 27 13.65 -11.78 -11.34
C THR A 27 14.32 -13.10 -10.99
N ILE A 28 14.84 -13.22 -9.78
CA ILE A 28 15.56 -14.40 -9.31
C ILE A 28 14.76 -15.26 -8.33
N SER A 29 13.66 -14.74 -7.80
CA SER A 29 12.71 -15.50 -6.99
C SER A 29 11.33 -14.85 -6.97
N THR A 30 10.31 -15.64 -6.66
CA THR A 30 8.92 -15.19 -6.56
C THR A 30 8.26 -15.85 -5.36
N ILE A 31 7.63 -15.04 -4.51
CA ILE A 31 6.80 -15.48 -3.40
C ILE A 31 5.34 -15.18 -3.77
N ALA A 32 4.52 -16.23 -3.86
CA ALA A 32 3.10 -16.10 -4.12
C ALA A 32 2.30 -16.54 -2.89
N VAL A 33 1.47 -15.64 -2.38
CA VAL A 33 0.55 -15.86 -1.27
C VAL A 33 -0.88 -15.77 -1.81
N ARG A 34 -1.75 -16.68 -1.39
CA ARG A 34 -3.16 -16.72 -1.82
C ARG A 34 -4.10 -16.89 -0.63
N VAL A 35 -5.26 -16.27 -0.73
CA VAL A 35 -6.42 -16.44 0.14
C VAL A 35 -7.61 -16.82 -0.73
N GLU A 36 -8.40 -17.82 -0.30
CA GLU A 36 -9.46 -18.39 -1.13
C GLU A 36 -10.59 -17.40 -1.45
N PRO A 37 -11.24 -17.52 -2.64
CA PRO A 37 -10.83 -18.28 -3.82
C PRO A 37 -10.01 -17.42 -4.81
N HIS A 38 -9.92 -16.10 -4.64
CA HIS A 38 -9.43 -15.20 -5.69
C HIS A 38 -8.41 -14.15 -5.24
N SER A 39 -8.02 -14.12 -3.97
CA SER A 39 -7.10 -13.10 -3.48
C SER A 39 -5.66 -13.56 -3.55
N THR A 40 -4.79 -12.71 -4.10
CA THR A 40 -3.39 -13.03 -4.42
C THR A 40 -2.47 -11.88 -4.02
N LEU A 41 -1.27 -12.23 -3.59
CA LEU A 41 -0.14 -11.31 -3.44
C LEU A 41 1.09 -12.02 -3.98
N VAL A 42 1.69 -11.45 -5.02
CA VAL A 42 2.90 -11.94 -5.66
C VAL A 42 4.01 -10.91 -5.44
N VAL A 43 5.09 -11.35 -4.82
CA VAL A 43 6.27 -10.56 -4.55
C VAL A 43 7.44 -11.13 -5.35
N ALA A 44 8.08 -10.31 -6.15
CA ALA A 44 9.28 -10.65 -6.91
C ALA A 44 10.53 -10.19 -6.17
N LEU A 45 11.54 -11.05 -6.14
CA LEU A 45 12.92 -10.70 -5.78
C LEU A 45 13.68 -10.40 -7.06
N LEU A 46 14.08 -9.15 -7.22
CA LEU A 46 14.78 -8.64 -8.39
C LEU A 46 16.28 -8.54 -8.08
N LYS A 47 17.11 -8.94 -9.03
CA LYS A 47 18.56 -8.77 -8.96
C LYS A 47 19.05 -8.04 -10.20
N SER A 48 19.86 -7.02 -9.97
CA SER A 48 20.70 -6.37 -10.97
C SER A 48 22.17 -6.62 -10.61
N ILE A 49 23.12 -6.06 -11.37
CA ILE A 49 24.56 -6.31 -11.17
C ILE A 49 25.01 -5.95 -9.73
N ASN A 50 24.55 -4.82 -9.20
CA ASN A 50 25.00 -4.28 -7.91
C ASN A 50 23.85 -4.07 -6.90
N TYR A 51 22.64 -4.57 -7.20
CA TYR A 51 21.45 -4.27 -6.40
C TYR A 51 20.48 -5.43 -6.35
N VAL A 52 19.77 -5.55 -5.24
CA VAL A 52 18.72 -6.54 -5.02
C VAL A 52 17.53 -5.85 -4.37
N ASP A 53 16.32 -6.19 -4.81
CA ASP A 53 15.07 -5.54 -4.36
C ASP A 53 13.89 -6.51 -4.24
N PHE A 54 12.91 -6.13 -3.42
CA PHE A 54 11.61 -6.79 -3.32
C PHE A 54 10.53 -5.87 -3.87
N ARG A 55 9.70 -6.40 -4.79
CA ARG A 55 8.61 -5.65 -5.40
C ARG A 55 7.31 -6.45 -5.38
N ILE A 56 6.19 -5.77 -5.15
CA ILE A 56 4.87 -6.34 -5.44
C ILE A 56 4.72 -6.41 -6.96
N ASP A 57 4.68 -7.62 -7.50
CA ASP A 57 4.54 -7.86 -8.94
C ASP A 57 3.06 -7.96 -9.33
N GLU A 58 2.25 -8.59 -8.48
CA GLU A 58 0.79 -8.68 -8.64
C GLU A 58 0.11 -8.65 -7.28
N MET A 59 -1.05 -7.99 -7.19
CA MET A 59 -1.91 -8.07 -6.01
C MET A 59 -3.37 -8.00 -6.42
N HIS A 60 -4.17 -8.94 -5.93
CA HIS A 60 -5.62 -8.94 -6.04
C HIS A 60 -6.25 -9.17 -4.66
N PRO A 61 -7.14 -8.32 -4.16
CA PRO A 61 -7.60 -7.03 -4.71
C PRO A 61 -6.46 -6.02 -4.88
N GLY A 62 -6.66 -4.97 -5.69
CA GLY A 62 -5.59 -4.06 -6.05
C GLY A 62 -4.96 -3.37 -4.84
N LEU A 63 -3.65 -3.06 -4.91
CA LEU A 63 -2.94 -2.41 -3.81
C LEU A 63 -3.60 -1.08 -3.40
N LEU A 64 -4.11 -0.31 -4.37
CA LEU A 64 -4.77 0.97 -4.15
C LEU A 64 -6.30 0.87 -4.02
N GLU A 65 -6.85 -0.34 -3.99
CA GLU A 65 -8.29 -0.55 -3.86
C GLU A 65 -8.73 -0.37 -2.40
N ILE A 66 -9.65 0.57 -2.17
CA ILE A 66 -10.15 0.93 -0.83
C ILE A 66 -11.60 0.48 -0.60
N GLY A 67 -12.38 0.29 -1.67
CA GLY A 67 -13.80 -0.06 -1.61
C GLY A 67 -14.71 1.18 -1.57
N GLU A 68 -15.90 1.08 -2.16
CA GLU A 68 -16.82 2.22 -2.32
C GLU A 68 -17.79 2.42 -1.13
N ASN A 69 -17.85 1.46 -0.21
CA ASN A 69 -18.74 1.45 0.94
C ASN A 69 -18.17 0.63 2.09
N HIS A 70 -18.78 0.75 3.27
CA HIS A 70 -18.39 0.05 4.50
C HIS A 70 -18.16 -1.45 4.29
N GLN A 71 -19.10 -2.14 3.64
CA GLN A 71 -19.05 -3.58 3.46
C GLN A 71 -17.89 -4.00 2.55
N LYS A 72 -17.71 -3.31 1.42
CA LYS A 72 -16.60 -3.59 0.49
C LYS A 72 -15.25 -3.31 1.14
N ASN A 73 -15.10 -2.17 1.81
CA ASN A 73 -13.87 -1.82 2.50
C ASN A 73 -13.52 -2.83 3.62
N SER A 74 -14.50 -3.24 4.43
CA SER A 74 -14.30 -4.26 5.47
C SER A 74 -13.81 -5.58 4.88
N LYS A 75 -14.37 -6.02 3.75
CA LYS A 75 -13.89 -7.21 3.03
C LYS A 75 -12.45 -7.04 2.53
N LEU A 76 -12.11 -5.87 1.99
CA LEU A 76 -10.75 -5.56 1.53
C LEU A 76 -9.74 -5.57 2.68
N LEU A 77 -10.11 -5.04 3.86
CA LEU A 77 -9.29 -5.06 5.06
C LEU A 77 -9.06 -6.49 5.56
N GLN A 78 -10.11 -7.32 5.60
CA GLN A 78 -9.98 -8.72 6.00
C GLN A 78 -9.01 -9.46 5.08
N ILE A 79 -9.23 -9.38 3.76
CA ILE A 79 -8.37 -10.02 2.76
C ILE A 79 -6.92 -9.52 2.89
N HIS A 80 -6.74 -8.22 3.10
CA HIS A 80 -5.43 -7.62 3.28
C HIS A 80 -4.68 -8.24 4.47
N ASN A 81 -5.34 -8.30 5.62
CA ASN A 81 -4.77 -8.84 6.85
C ASN A 81 -4.41 -10.33 6.67
N ASP A 82 -5.26 -11.10 5.99
CA ASP A 82 -5.00 -12.51 5.71
C ASP A 82 -3.79 -12.69 4.77
N LEU A 83 -3.70 -11.89 3.69
CA LEU A 83 -2.56 -11.91 2.77
C LEU A 83 -1.26 -11.49 3.46
N PHE A 84 -1.32 -10.43 4.27
CA PHE A 84 -0.15 -9.91 4.98
C PHE A 84 0.32 -10.89 6.06
N HIS A 85 -0.60 -11.47 6.84
CA HIS A 85 -0.28 -12.50 7.83
C HIS A 85 0.43 -13.70 7.18
N ARG A 86 -0.12 -14.23 6.08
CA ARG A 86 0.48 -15.36 5.36
C ARG A 86 1.84 -15.02 4.74
N LEU A 87 2.04 -13.77 4.33
CA LEU A 87 3.37 -13.30 3.91
C LEU A 87 4.34 -13.30 5.09
N LEU A 88 3.91 -12.84 6.27
CA LEU A 88 4.69 -12.85 7.50
C LEU A 88 4.94 -14.26 8.04
N GLU A 89 4.09 -15.25 7.78
CA GLU A 89 4.40 -16.66 8.08
C GLU A 89 5.62 -17.16 7.27
N LYS A 90 5.94 -16.52 6.15
CA LYS A 90 7.18 -16.77 5.40
C LYS A 90 8.36 -15.94 5.90
N HIS A 91 8.18 -15.10 6.92
CA HIS A 91 9.23 -14.25 7.48
C HIS A 91 10.46 -15.04 7.91
N GLN A 92 10.31 -16.20 8.55
CA GLN A 92 11.45 -17.03 8.93
C GLN A 92 12.30 -17.44 7.73
N GLN A 93 11.67 -17.80 6.60
CA GLN A 93 12.40 -18.17 5.37
C GLN A 93 13.13 -16.97 4.76
N ILE A 94 12.57 -15.78 4.93
CA ILE A 94 13.15 -14.53 4.46
C ILE A 94 14.30 -14.10 5.37
N ASP A 95 14.18 -14.28 6.69
CA ASP A 95 15.26 -14.04 7.64
C ASP A 95 16.42 -15.00 7.41
N ASP A 96 16.14 -16.27 7.17
CA ASP A 96 17.16 -17.27 6.81
C ASP A 96 17.87 -16.88 5.49
N LEU A 97 17.13 -16.36 4.51
CA LEU A 97 17.68 -15.85 3.25
C LEU A 97 18.56 -14.61 3.48
N LEU A 98 18.12 -13.67 4.32
CA LEU A 98 18.87 -12.47 4.69
C LEU A 98 20.16 -12.83 5.42
N ASN A 99 20.09 -13.73 6.41
CA ASN A 99 21.25 -14.22 7.14
C ASN A 99 22.26 -14.93 6.22
N ARG A 100 21.77 -15.75 5.27
CA ARG A 100 22.63 -16.36 4.26
C ARG A 100 23.29 -15.33 3.36
N ALA A 101 22.57 -14.27 2.96
CA ALA A 101 23.15 -13.19 2.17
C ALA A 101 24.27 -12.45 2.94
N GLU A 102 24.08 -12.24 4.24
CA GLU A 102 25.12 -11.66 5.10
C GLU A 102 26.33 -12.58 5.27
N GLN A 103 26.12 -13.88 5.45
CA GLN A 103 27.20 -14.85 5.54
C GLN A 103 28.03 -14.87 4.26
N ILE A 104 27.39 -14.94 3.09
CA ILE A 104 28.07 -14.90 1.79
C ILE A 104 28.90 -13.61 1.65
N ALA A 105 28.41 -12.48 2.15
CA ALA A 105 29.17 -11.25 2.16
C ALA A 105 30.42 -11.36 3.06
N SER A 106 30.30 -11.96 4.24
CA SER A 106 31.42 -12.11 5.20
C SER A 106 32.52 -13.09 4.75
N GLU A 107 32.18 -14.06 3.90
CA GLU A 107 33.13 -15.06 3.38
C GLU A 107 34.04 -14.50 2.26
N GLN A 108 33.75 -13.29 1.75
CA GLN A 108 34.52 -12.70 0.64
C GLN A 108 35.93 -12.31 1.08
N THR A 109 36.94 -12.89 0.42
CA THR A 109 38.36 -12.61 0.71
C THR A 109 38.85 -11.30 0.10
N LYS A 110 38.24 -10.87 -1.02
CA LYS A 110 38.61 -9.62 -1.70
C LYS A 110 37.80 -8.46 -1.11
N VAL A 111 38.48 -7.37 -0.77
CA VAL A 111 37.87 -6.17 -0.18
C VAL A 111 36.78 -5.58 -1.07
N GLN A 112 37.00 -5.53 -2.39
CA GLN A 112 36.01 -5.01 -3.34
C GLN A 112 34.73 -5.86 -3.36
N ASP A 113 34.87 -7.19 -3.40
CA ASP A 113 33.74 -8.11 -3.39
C ASP A 113 32.98 -8.01 -2.07
N TYR A 114 33.69 -8.00 -0.93
CA TYR A 114 33.08 -7.81 0.40
C TYR A 114 32.17 -6.57 0.46
N ILE A 115 32.64 -5.42 -0.04
CA ILE A 115 31.85 -4.18 -0.03
C ILE A 115 30.56 -4.33 -0.85
N VAL A 116 30.66 -4.91 -2.05
CA VAL A 116 29.50 -5.09 -2.95
C VAL A 116 28.50 -6.08 -2.35
N TYR A 117 28.95 -7.24 -1.87
CA TYR A 117 28.09 -8.23 -1.25
C TYR A 117 27.46 -7.73 0.04
N LYS A 118 28.20 -6.99 0.88
CA LYS A 118 27.63 -6.39 2.10
C LYS A 118 26.59 -5.32 1.77
N ALA A 119 26.85 -4.48 0.76
CA ALA A 119 25.88 -3.51 0.28
C ALA A 119 24.60 -4.17 -0.26
N MET A 120 24.73 -5.27 -1.02
CA MET A 120 23.59 -6.05 -1.52
C MET A 120 22.78 -6.69 -0.39
N ALA A 121 23.43 -7.29 0.62
CA ALA A 121 22.75 -7.87 1.77
C ALA A 121 21.98 -6.80 2.56
N ASN A 122 22.59 -5.65 2.81
CA ASN A 122 21.92 -4.51 3.44
C ASN A 122 20.76 -3.97 2.58
N GLY A 123 20.94 -3.93 1.25
CA GLY A 123 19.92 -3.56 0.29
C GLY A 123 18.70 -4.49 0.35
N LEU A 124 18.93 -5.80 0.40
CA LEU A 124 17.89 -6.81 0.54
C LEU A 124 17.09 -6.66 1.84
N ALA A 125 17.77 -6.44 2.97
CA ALA A 125 17.12 -6.20 4.26
C ALA A 125 16.28 -4.90 4.24
N THR A 126 16.80 -3.86 3.60
CA THR A 126 16.13 -2.57 3.47
C THR A 126 14.90 -2.67 2.56
N ALA A 127 15.03 -3.38 1.44
CA ALA A 127 13.93 -3.66 0.51
C ALA A 127 12.80 -4.44 1.19
N TRP A 128 13.12 -5.48 1.95
CA TRP A 128 12.13 -6.25 2.71
C TRP A 128 11.37 -5.41 3.73
N LYS A 129 12.09 -4.58 4.50
CA LYS A 129 11.48 -3.63 5.44
C LYS A 129 10.60 -2.61 4.72
N GLY A 130 11.03 -2.12 3.56
CA GLY A 130 10.28 -1.20 2.71
C GLY A 130 8.96 -1.80 2.23
N LEU A 131 9.01 -3.03 1.69
CA LEU A 131 7.83 -3.77 1.27
C LEU A 131 6.86 -4.01 2.43
N SER A 132 7.37 -4.48 3.58
CA SER A 132 6.56 -4.74 4.78
C SER A 132 5.84 -3.47 5.21
N ARG A 133 6.55 -2.34 5.25
CA ARG A 133 5.97 -1.03 5.57
C ARG A 133 4.91 -0.60 4.57
N GLN A 134 5.07 -0.86 3.26
CA GLN A 134 4.04 -0.54 2.27
C GLN A 134 2.73 -1.30 2.54
N LEU A 135 2.83 -2.58 2.92
CA LEU A 135 1.67 -3.40 3.25
C LEU A 135 1.04 -2.93 4.57
N GLU A 136 1.82 -2.65 5.61
CA GLU A 136 1.31 -2.06 6.86
C GLU A 136 0.55 -0.75 6.61
N MET A 137 1.12 0.14 5.80
CA MET A 137 0.47 1.42 5.45
C MET A 137 -0.87 1.21 4.75
N ARG A 138 -0.98 0.22 3.86
CA ARG A 138 -2.26 -0.14 3.25
C ARG A 138 -3.28 -0.59 4.30
N GLY A 139 -2.86 -1.39 5.28
CA GLY A 139 -3.72 -1.82 6.39
C GLY A 139 -4.26 -0.65 7.20
N TYR A 140 -3.42 0.36 7.49
CA TYR A 140 -3.87 1.58 8.17
C TYR A 140 -4.89 2.35 7.35
N ILE A 141 -4.63 2.59 6.05
CA ILE A 141 -5.57 3.32 5.18
C ILE A 141 -6.92 2.61 5.11
N LEU A 142 -6.93 1.28 5.00
CA LEU A 142 -8.17 0.50 4.97
C LEU A 142 -8.93 0.61 6.29
N THR A 143 -8.23 0.54 7.43
CA THR A 143 -8.81 0.68 8.78
C THR A 143 -9.40 2.07 9.00
N ASP A 144 -8.66 3.12 8.65
CA ASP A 144 -9.14 4.51 8.78
C ASP A 144 -10.36 4.76 7.89
N THR A 145 -10.35 4.20 6.68
CA THR A 145 -11.50 4.31 5.77
C THR A 145 -12.72 3.57 6.29
N GLN A 146 -12.53 2.40 6.92
CA GLN A 146 -13.62 1.69 7.58
C GLN A 146 -14.26 2.57 8.66
N HIS A 147 -13.44 3.19 9.51
CA HIS A 147 -13.91 4.07 10.56
C HIS A 147 -14.68 5.28 10.00
N LEU A 148 -14.20 5.87 8.90
CA LEU A 148 -14.90 6.95 8.20
C LEU A 148 -16.30 6.52 7.74
N TYR A 149 -16.43 5.32 7.17
CA TYR A 149 -17.72 4.79 6.76
C TYR A 149 -18.66 4.56 7.94
N GLU A 150 -18.16 4.01 9.05
CA GLU A 150 -18.95 3.82 10.28
C GLU A 150 -19.50 5.15 10.82
N LEU A 151 -18.65 6.20 10.82
CA LEU A 151 -19.07 7.54 11.23
C LEU A 151 -20.13 8.12 10.29
N SER A 152 -19.94 7.97 8.97
CA SER A 152 -20.90 8.45 7.97
C SER A 152 -22.27 7.77 8.12
N LEU A 153 -22.30 6.46 8.39
CA LEU A 153 -23.54 5.72 8.64
C LEU A 153 -24.26 6.23 9.89
N LYS A 154 -23.53 6.41 11.00
CA LYS A 154 -24.09 6.99 12.23
C LYS A 154 -24.67 8.38 12.00
N GLN A 155 -23.99 9.22 11.22
CA GLN A 155 -24.48 10.56 10.88
C GLN A 155 -25.79 10.50 10.06
N GLU A 156 -25.90 9.55 9.13
CA GLU A 156 -27.11 9.38 8.33
C GLU A 156 -28.30 8.94 9.20
N GLU A 157 -28.08 7.99 10.12
CA GLU A 157 -29.07 7.53 11.08
C GLU A 157 -29.57 8.67 11.96
N LEU A 158 -28.65 9.46 12.54
CA LEU A 158 -29.00 10.62 13.35
C LEU A 158 -29.82 11.65 12.56
N SER A 159 -29.44 11.89 11.31
CA SER A 159 -30.14 12.83 10.43
C SER A 159 -31.57 12.34 10.12
N LYS A 160 -31.75 11.04 9.87
CA LYS A 160 -33.08 10.41 9.69
C LYS A 160 -33.94 10.54 10.95
N LEU A 161 -33.36 10.27 12.12
CA LEU A 161 -34.05 10.42 13.42
C LEU A 161 -34.50 11.85 13.67
N LEU A 162 -33.62 12.84 13.48
CA LEU A 162 -33.95 14.25 13.64
C LEU A 162 -35.08 14.67 12.69
N ASN A 163 -34.99 14.31 11.41
CA ASN A 163 -36.03 14.62 10.44
C ASN A 163 -37.39 13.99 10.80
N SER A 164 -37.40 12.76 11.30
CA SER A 164 -38.63 12.12 11.77
C SER A 164 -39.24 12.86 12.96
N ARG A 165 -38.40 13.32 13.90
CA ARG A 165 -38.83 14.11 15.07
C ARG A 165 -39.42 15.45 14.66
N PHE A 166 -38.78 16.15 13.72
CA PHE A 166 -39.28 17.42 13.21
C PHE A 166 -40.65 17.28 12.53
N LYS A 167 -40.82 16.26 11.67
CA LYS A 167 -42.12 15.98 11.00
C LYS A 167 -43.24 15.64 11.99
N ASN A 168 -42.92 14.91 13.05
CA ASN A 168 -43.89 14.58 14.09
C ASN A 168 -44.33 15.84 14.85
N ASN A 169 -43.39 16.72 15.20
CA ASN A 169 -43.68 17.95 15.94
C ASN A 169 -44.48 19.00 15.12
N SER A 170 -44.26 19.07 13.80
CA SER A 170 -45.05 19.95 12.91
C SER A 170 -46.49 19.46 12.71
N SER A 171 -46.77 18.19 12.97
CA SER A 171 -48.12 17.61 12.90
C SER A 171 -48.93 17.83 14.19
N THR A 172 -48.27 18.18 15.30
CA THR A 172 -48.89 18.39 16.62
C THR A 172 -49.28 19.83 16.94
N THR A 173 -49.16 20.77 16.00
CA THR A 173 -49.56 22.18 16.20
C THR A 173 -50.68 22.58 15.23
N PHE A 174 -51.89 22.04 15.42
CA PHE A 174 -53.15 22.75 15.15
C PHE A 174 -54.37 21.92 15.64
N THR A 175 -54.83 22.21 16.86
CA THR A 175 -56.26 22.25 17.22
C THR A 175 -56.39 23.23 18.39
N SER A 176 -56.31 24.52 18.08
CA SER A 176 -56.81 25.57 18.97
C SER A 176 -58.32 25.70 18.76
N GLU A 177 -59.09 24.70 19.21
CA GLU A 177 -60.56 24.80 19.27
C GLU A 177 -61.18 23.77 20.22
N GLU A 178 -60.74 23.69 21.48
CA GLU A 178 -61.48 22.95 22.53
C GLU A 178 -61.12 23.44 23.95
N ALA A 179 -61.25 24.73 24.19
CA ALA A 179 -61.12 25.31 25.55
C ALA A 179 -62.22 26.34 25.86
N ILE A 180 -63.44 26.10 25.38
CA ILE A 180 -64.65 26.82 25.83
C ILE A 180 -65.76 25.80 26.11
N ALA A 181 -65.54 24.90 27.06
CA ALA A 181 -66.62 24.03 27.55
C ALA A 181 -66.27 23.37 28.90
N ASP A 182 -65.73 24.08 29.89
CA ASP A 182 -65.70 23.57 31.28
C ASP A 182 -65.43 24.68 32.30
N GLY A 183 -66.36 25.63 32.41
CA GLY A 183 -66.22 26.77 33.34
C GLY A 183 -67.53 27.32 33.89
N TYR A 184 -68.63 26.58 33.82
CA TYR A 184 -69.91 26.98 34.39
C TYR A 184 -70.47 25.94 35.35
N TYR A 185 -69.81 25.69 36.47
CA TYR A 185 -70.49 25.32 37.72
C TYR A 185 -69.59 25.73 38.87
N TYR A 186 -69.99 26.75 39.64
CA TYR A 186 -69.90 26.87 41.11
C TYR A 186 -70.30 28.30 41.51
N LEU A 187 -71.62 28.54 41.57
CA LEU A 187 -72.23 29.54 42.44
C LEU A 187 -73.49 28.89 43.05
N ASN A 188 -73.35 28.42 44.29
CA ASN A 188 -74.36 28.39 45.33
C ASN A 188 -73.67 28.18 46.67
#